data_AF-A0AAW2DAT5-F1
#
_entry.id   AF-A0AAW2DAT5-F1
#
_cell.length_a   1.000
_cell.length_b   1.000
_cell.length_c   1.000
_cell.angle_alpha   90.00
_cell.angle_beta   90.00
_cell.angle_gamma   90.00
#
_symmetry.space_group_name_H-M   'P 1'
#
loop_
_entity.id
_entity.type
_entity.pdbx_description
1 polymer ?
#
loop_
_entity_poly.entity_id
_entity_poly.type
_entity_poly.pdbx_seq_one_letter_code
_entity_poly.pdbx_strand_id
1 'polypeptide(L)'
;MEVQVPLRLKELKASWLLMRGLSIHNVALAGPTLFGPVINTAAQIAGRSVSYNSNKYFVFLIITDGVITDLQETKDALVRASNLPLSILIVGVGGADFREMEVLDADNGRRLESSTGRVATRDIVLFVPMREVGRLISVVQALLEELPGQFLTYTRSRDIKPSPLHASLKPSTSA
;
A
#
# COMPACT_ATOMS: atom_id res chain seq x y z
N MET A 1 16.61 -23.79 22.94
CA MET A 1 17.36 -22.67 22.35
C MET A 1 16.45 -21.46 22.32
N GLU A 2 16.62 -20.56 23.28
CA GLU A 2 15.82 -19.34 23.38
C GLU A 2 16.45 -18.28 22.46
N VAL A 3 15.76 -17.92 21.38
CA VAL A 3 16.26 -16.93 20.42
C VAL A 3 16.13 -15.55 21.07
N GLN A 4 17.26 -14.99 21.48
CA GLN A 4 17.33 -13.68 22.11
C GLN A 4 16.96 -12.60 21.09
N VAL A 5 15.74 -12.09 21.17
CA VAL A 5 15.25 -11.01 20.30
C VAL A 5 15.97 -9.70 20.67
N PRO A 6 16.53 -8.94 19.70
CA PRO A 6 17.26 -7.69 19.96
C PRO A 6 16.42 -6.66 20.70
N LEU A 7 17.03 -5.92 21.63
CA LEU A 7 16.35 -4.95 22.51
C LEU A 7 15.57 -3.88 21.73
N ARG A 8 16.14 -3.36 20.62
CA ARG A 8 15.46 -2.42 19.71
C ARG A 8 14.19 -3.01 19.08
N LEU A 9 14.16 -4.32 18.81
CA LEU A 9 12.99 -4.98 18.23
C LEU A 9 11.89 -5.21 19.28
N LYS A 10 12.26 -5.35 20.55
CA LYS A 10 11.32 -5.41 21.68
C LYS A 10 10.68 -4.04 21.96
N GLU A 11 11.45 -2.95 21.90
CA GLU A 11 10.95 -1.59 22.06
C GLU A 11 10.02 -1.17 20.92
N LEU A 12 10.37 -1.51 19.68
CA LEU A 12 9.50 -1.30 18.52
C LEU A 12 8.19 -2.10 18.66
N LYS A 13 8.26 -3.38 19.04
CA LYS A 13 7.05 -4.19 19.32
C LYS A 13 6.18 -3.59 20.43
N ALA A 14 6.79 -3.11 21.52
CA ALA A 14 6.08 -2.47 22.62
C ALA A 14 5.42 -1.15 22.19
N SER A 15 6.12 -0.32 21.41
CA SER A 15 5.57 0.92 20.85
C SER A 15 4.40 0.67 19.90
N TRP A 16 4.50 -0.36 19.04
CA TRP A 16 3.41 -0.80 18.17
C TRP A 16 2.20 -1.36 18.94
N LEU A 17 2.42 -2.15 20.00
CA LEU A 17 1.36 -2.69 20.86
C LEU A 17 0.69 -1.60 21.71
N LEU A 18 1.46 -0.66 22.24
CA LEU A 18 0.95 0.50 22.99
C LEU A 18 0.12 1.43 22.11
N MET A 19 0.58 1.71 20.88
CA MET A 19 -0.18 2.53 19.93
C MET A 19 -1.51 1.84 19.52
N ARG A 20 -1.51 0.50 19.37
CA ARG A 20 -2.74 -0.28 19.17
C ARG A 20 -3.67 -0.24 20.38
N GLY A 21 -3.16 -0.43 21.60
CA GLY A 21 -3.97 -0.45 22.82
C GLY A 21 -4.57 0.91 23.16
N LEU A 22 -3.81 1.99 22.99
CA LEU A 22 -4.26 3.34 23.35
C LEU A 22 -5.22 3.93 22.32
N SER A 23 -5.06 3.64 21.02
CA SER A 23 -5.90 4.25 19.98
C SER A 23 -7.33 3.74 19.96
N ILE A 24 -7.58 2.46 20.27
CA ILE A 24 -8.92 1.85 20.12
C ILE A 24 -9.81 2.19 21.34
N HIS A 25 -9.20 2.43 22.49
CA HIS A 25 -9.93 2.83 23.71
C HIS A 25 -10.13 4.35 23.83
N ASN A 26 -9.42 5.14 23.02
CA ASN A 26 -9.43 6.60 23.12
C ASN A 26 -10.00 7.29 21.86
N VAL A 27 -10.65 6.51 20.98
CA VAL A 27 -11.37 6.99 19.79
C VAL A 27 -12.72 6.29 19.76
N ALA A 28 -13.79 7.05 19.55
CA ALA A 28 -15.10 6.48 19.26
C ALA A 28 -15.13 6.00 17.80
N LEU A 29 -15.39 4.71 17.59
CA LEU A 29 -15.64 4.19 16.24
C LEU A 29 -16.83 4.93 15.64
N ALA A 30 -16.63 5.52 14.48
CA ALA A 30 -17.62 6.31 13.75
C ALA A 30 -17.56 5.96 12.26
N GLY A 31 -18.59 6.38 11.54
CA GLY A 31 -18.63 6.34 10.08
C GLY A 31 -18.80 7.74 9.51
N PRO A 32 -18.80 7.87 8.17
CA PRO A 32 -18.71 6.80 7.17
C PRO A 32 -17.28 6.28 6.92
N THR A 33 -17.16 5.21 6.14
CA THR A 33 -15.86 4.67 5.68
C THR A 33 -15.37 5.49 4.48
N LEU A 34 -14.31 6.27 4.67
CA LEU A 34 -13.78 7.19 3.66
C LEU A 34 -12.33 6.85 3.31
N PHE A 35 -12.04 6.58 2.03
CA PHE A 35 -10.70 6.23 1.57
C PHE A 35 -9.96 7.42 0.92
N GLY A 36 -10.69 8.37 0.32
CA GLY A 36 -10.13 9.54 -0.33
C GLY A 36 -9.09 10.29 0.52
N PRO A 37 -9.40 10.67 1.78
CA PRO A 37 -8.47 11.41 2.63
C PRO A 37 -7.16 10.67 2.92
N VAL A 38 -7.23 9.36 3.21
CA VAL A 38 -6.05 8.57 3.56
C VAL A 38 -5.19 8.24 2.34
N ILE A 39 -5.81 8.00 1.18
CA ILE A 39 -5.11 7.82 -0.10
C ILE A 39 -4.40 9.11 -0.49
N ASN A 40 -5.06 10.27 -0.35
CA ASN A 40 -4.43 11.57 -0.62
C ASN A 40 -3.21 11.80 0.28
N THR A 41 -3.28 11.40 1.56
CA THR A 41 -2.16 11.51 2.50
C THR A 41 -0.99 10.60 2.08
N ALA A 42 -1.26 9.34 1.74
CA ALA A 42 -0.24 8.42 1.24
C ALA A 42 0.41 8.93 -0.07
N ALA A 43 -0.41 9.47 -0.98
CA ALA A 43 0.05 10.09 -2.22
C ALA A 43 0.96 11.30 -1.95
N GLN A 44 0.63 12.16 -0.98
CA GLN A 44 1.49 13.27 -0.60
C GLN A 44 2.86 12.80 -0.07
N ILE A 45 2.89 11.75 0.76
CA ILE A 45 4.14 11.17 1.28
C ILE A 45 4.98 10.60 0.15
N ALA A 46 4.38 9.80 -0.74
CA ALA A 46 5.07 9.23 -1.90
C ALA A 46 5.54 10.32 -2.89
N GLY A 47 4.73 11.36 -3.12
CA GLY A 47 5.08 12.48 -3.99
C GLY A 47 6.28 13.28 -3.46
N ARG A 48 6.34 13.53 -2.16
CA ARG A 48 7.51 14.18 -1.53
C ARG A 48 8.79 13.36 -1.70
N SER A 49 8.71 12.04 -1.64
CA SER A 49 9.88 11.17 -1.81
C SER A 49 10.54 11.32 -3.18
N VAL A 50 9.73 11.59 -4.22
CA VAL A 50 10.20 11.87 -5.59
C VAL A 50 10.98 13.19 -5.63
N SER A 51 10.47 14.25 -4.99
CA SER A 51 11.13 15.56 -4.98
C SER A 51 12.51 15.56 -4.30
N TYR A 52 12.72 14.71 -3.31
CA TYR A 52 14.02 14.54 -2.64
C TYR A 52 14.94 13.53 -3.35
N ASN A 53 14.61 13.11 -4.57
CA ASN A 53 15.32 12.10 -5.35
C ASN A 53 15.59 10.80 -4.58
N SER A 54 14.68 10.44 -3.66
CA SER A 54 14.79 9.21 -2.90
C SER A 54 14.20 8.07 -3.73
N ASN A 55 14.99 7.02 -3.96
CA ASN A 55 14.54 5.83 -4.69
C ASN A 55 13.70 4.92 -3.79
N LYS A 56 12.59 5.46 -3.27
CA LYS A 56 11.65 4.76 -2.38
C LYS A 56 10.39 4.41 -3.15
N TYR A 57 9.90 3.20 -2.94
CA TYR A 57 8.59 2.74 -3.39
C TYR A 57 7.74 2.40 -2.16
N PHE A 58 6.49 2.85 -2.15
CA PHE A 58 5.59 2.72 -1.02
C PHE A 58 4.51 1.68 -1.31
N VAL A 59 4.17 0.90 -0.29
CA VAL A 59 2.98 0.04 -0.29
C VAL A 59 2.11 0.51 0.86
N PHE A 60 0.90 0.96 0.55
CA PHE A 60 -0.07 1.44 1.52
C PHE A 60 -1.15 0.40 1.74
N LEU A 61 -1.21 -0.17 2.95
CA LEU A 61 -2.21 -1.16 3.35
C LEU A 61 -3.39 -0.47 4.04
N ILE A 62 -4.60 -0.67 3.51
CA ILE A 62 -5.87 -0.29 4.10
C ILE A 62 -6.58 -1.57 4.56
N ILE A 63 -7.07 -1.57 5.81
CA ILE A 63 -7.89 -2.67 6.35
C ILE A 63 -9.25 -2.09 6.68
N THR A 64 -10.32 -2.70 6.18
CA THR A 64 -11.70 -2.25 6.42
C THR A 64 -12.63 -3.43 6.64
N ASP A 65 -13.67 -3.25 7.44
CA ASP A 65 -14.74 -4.23 7.67
C ASP A 65 -16.04 -3.89 6.94
N GLY A 66 -16.05 -2.83 6.11
CA GLY A 66 -17.22 -2.34 5.41
C GLY A 66 -16.89 -1.74 4.05
N VAL A 67 -17.93 -1.32 3.33
CA VAL A 67 -17.82 -0.70 2.01
C VAL A 67 -17.49 0.78 2.13
N ILE A 68 -16.79 1.30 1.11
CA ILE A 68 -16.50 2.73 1.01
C ILE A 68 -17.75 3.53 0.70
N THR A 69 -17.85 4.72 1.28
CA THR A 69 -18.96 5.64 1.03
C THR A 69 -18.59 6.72 -0.01
N ASP A 70 -17.30 6.98 -0.20
CA ASP A 70 -16.75 8.02 -1.08
C ASP A 70 -16.13 7.44 -2.36
N LEU A 71 -16.84 6.54 -3.06
CA LEU A 71 -16.33 5.83 -4.23
C LEU A 71 -15.72 6.77 -5.29
N GLN A 72 -16.42 7.86 -5.65
CA GLN A 72 -15.92 8.78 -6.67
C GLN A 72 -14.68 9.57 -6.21
N GLU A 73 -14.65 10.03 -4.96
CA GLU A 73 -13.47 10.73 -4.41
C GLU A 73 -12.27 9.79 -4.32
N THR A 74 -12.52 8.54 -3.93
CA THR A 74 -11.54 7.45 -3.91
C THR A 74 -10.96 7.21 -5.30
N LYS A 75 -11.80 7.05 -6.33
CA LYS A 75 -11.35 6.92 -7.72
C LYS A 75 -10.49 8.11 -8.15
N ASP A 76 -10.92 9.33 -7.84
CA ASP A 76 -10.17 10.54 -8.19
C ASP A 76 -8.80 10.58 -7.50
N ALA A 77 -8.73 10.16 -6.23
CA ALA A 77 -7.48 10.07 -5.48
C ALA A 77 -6.55 9.00 -6.04
N LEU A 78 -7.08 7.84 -6.41
CA LEU A 78 -6.34 6.74 -7.04
C LEU A 78 -5.76 7.14 -8.40
N VAL A 79 -6.57 7.77 -9.25
CA VAL A 79 -6.11 8.27 -10.56
C VAL A 79 -4.99 9.29 -10.38
N ARG A 80 -5.10 10.22 -9.42
CA ARG A 80 -4.01 11.17 -9.10
C ARG A 80 -2.74 10.46 -8.61
N ALA A 81 -2.91 9.44 -7.77
CA ALA A 81 -1.81 8.68 -7.18
C ALA A 81 -1.10 7.74 -8.18
N SER A 82 -1.74 7.38 -9.30
CA SER A 82 -1.21 6.41 -10.28
C SER A 82 0.19 6.75 -10.83
N ASN A 83 0.56 8.03 -10.85
CA ASN A 83 1.86 8.50 -11.31
C ASN A 83 2.98 8.49 -10.26
N LEU A 84 2.67 8.14 -9.01
CA LEU A 84 3.60 8.19 -7.87
C LEU A 84 4.21 6.82 -7.59
N PRO A 85 5.32 6.71 -6.84
CA PRO A 85 5.91 5.42 -6.43
C PRO A 85 5.08 4.76 -5.31
N LEU A 86 3.82 4.43 -5.59
CA LEU A 86 2.84 3.96 -4.61
C LEU A 86 2.00 2.81 -5.17
N SER A 87 1.90 1.72 -4.41
CA SER A 87 0.88 0.68 -4.54
C SER A 87 -0.04 0.71 -3.32
N ILE A 88 -1.30 0.34 -3.47
CA ILE A 88 -2.32 0.35 -2.44
C ILE A 88 -2.95 -1.03 -2.36
N LEU A 89 -2.84 -1.66 -1.20
CA LEU A 89 -3.50 -2.92 -0.89
C LEU A 89 -4.70 -2.61 -0.01
N ILE A 90 -5.87 -3.11 -0.39
CA ILE A 90 -7.09 -3.01 0.41
C ILE A 90 -7.49 -4.41 0.85
N VAL A 91 -7.55 -4.64 2.17
CA VAL A 91 -7.97 -5.90 2.77
C VAL A 91 -9.33 -5.73 3.43
N GLY A 92 -10.34 -6.40 2.89
CA GLY A 92 -11.67 -6.48 3.49
C GLY A 92 -11.71 -7.58 4.56
N VAL A 93 -12.12 -7.26 5.78
CA VAL A 93 -12.29 -8.21 6.88
C VAL A 93 -13.76 -8.34 7.29
N GLY A 94 -14.14 -9.43 7.94
CA GLY A 94 -15.53 -9.63 8.37
C GLY A 94 -16.44 -10.13 7.23
N GLY A 95 -17.72 -9.79 7.34
CA GLY A 95 -18.79 -10.37 6.52
C GLY A 95 -19.55 -9.39 5.62
N ALA A 96 -19.01 -8.19 5.38
CA ALA A 96 -19.62 -7.22 4.49
C ALA A 96 -19.59 -7.69 3.02
N ASP A 97 -20.46 -7.07 2.20
CA ASP A 97 -20.52 -7.30 0.76
C ASP A 97 -19.55 -6.35 0.05
N PHE A 98 -18.40 -6.87 -0.38
CA PHE A 98 -17.31 -6.06 -0.94
C PHE A 98 -17.35 -5.89 -2.46
N ARG A 99 -18.47 -6.21 -3.14
CA ARG A 99 -18.58 -6.09 -4.61
C ARG A 99 -18.22 -4.70 -5.15
N GLU A 100 -18.52 -3.63 -4.41
CA GLU A 100 -18.14 -2.27 -4.81
C GLU A 100 -16.62 -2.01 -4.74
N MET A 101 -15.90 -2.78 -3.91
CA MET A 101 -14.44 -2.67 -3.77
C MET A 101 -13.70 -3.34 -4.92
N GLU A 102 -14.27 -4.39 -5.52
CA GLU A 102 -13.73 -5.06 -6.72
C GLU A 102 -13.63 -4.12 -7.92
N VAL A 103 -14.46 -3.07 -7.97
CA VAL A 103 -14.39 -2.04 -9.03
C VAL A 103 -13.10 -1.21 -8.94
N LEU A 104 -12.49 -1.14 -7.76
CA LEU A 104 -11.21 -0.46 -7.58
C LEU A 104 -10.04 -1.28 -8.09
N ASP A 105 -10.19 -2.60 -8.12
CA ASP A 105 -9.22 -3.56 -8.62
C ASP A 105 -9.29 -3.58 -10.16
N ALA A 106 -8.23 -3.12 -10.83
CA ALA A 106 -8.29 -2.90 -12.27
C ALA A 106 -8.17 -4.20 -13.11
N ASP A 107 -8.25 -5.36 -12.47
CA ASP A 107 -8.18 -6.71 -13.05
C ASP A 107 -9.25 -7.00 -14.10
N ASN A 108 -10.38 -6.31 -14.03
CA ASN A 108 -11.46 -6.42 -15.01
C ASN A 108 -11.11 -5.75 -16.37
N GLY A 109 -9.86 -5.35 -16.57
CA GLY A 109 -9.36 -4.70 -17.78
C GLY A 109 -9.80 -3.25 -17.96
N ARG A 110 -10.52 -2.70 -16.97
CA ARG A 110 -11.04 -1.33 -16.98
C ARG A 110 -10.20 -0.47 -16.05
N ARG A 111 -9.35 0.38 -16.63
CA ARG A 111 -8.58 1.35 -15.85
C ARG A 111 -9.52 2.34 -15.17
N LEU A 112 -9.16 2.74 -13.96
CA LEU A 112 -9.91 3.75 -13.22
C LEU A 112 -9.93 5.08 -13.98
N GLU A 113 -11.12 5.67 -14.04
CA GLU A 113 -11.38 6.98 -14.62
C GLU A 113 -11.91 7.93 -13.54
N SER A 114 -11.31 9.13 -13.47
CA SER A 114 -11.72 10.19 -12.55
C SER A 114 -12.99 10.88 -13.01
N SER A 115 -13.59 11.66 -12.12
CA SER A 115 -14.75 12.52 -12.39
C SER A 115 -14.50 13.53 -13.53
N THR A 116 -13.23 13.84 -13.81
CA THR A 116 -12.78 14.74 -14.88
C THR A 116 -12.43 14.03 -16.18
N GLY A 117 -12.65 12.71 -16.29
CA GLY A 117 -12.33 11.91 -17.47
C GLY A 117 -10.86 11.52 -17.61
N ARG A 118 -10.04 11.72 -16.56
CA ARG A 118 -8.64 11.27 -16.59
C ARG A 118 -8.56 9.79 -16.25
N VAL A 119 -7.78 9.05 -17.01
CA VAL A 119 -7.54 7.62 -16.80
C VAL A 119 -6.25 7.40 -16.00
N ALA A 120 -6.27 6.46 -15.07
CA ALA A 120 -5.08 6.04 -14.33
C ALA A 120 -3.96 5.59 -15.28
N THR A 121 -2.72 6.04 -15.02
CA THR A 121 -1.59 5.76 -15.91
C THR A 121 -1.11 4.32 -15.82
N ARG A 122 -1.27 3.71 -14.66
CA ARG A 122 -1.03 2.30 -14.36
C ARG A 122 -2.00 1.85 -13.27
N ASP A 123 -2.12 0.54 -13.14
CA ASP A 123 -2.77 -0.04 -11.99
C ASP A 123 -1.90 0.07 -10.73
N ILE A 124 -2.56 0.36 -9.62
CA ILE A 124 -1.94 0.58 -8.30
C ILE A 124 -2.73 -0.05 -7.17
N VAL A 125 -3.91 -0.60 -7.42
CA VAL A 125 -4.78 -1.15 -6.38
C VAL A 125 -4.73 -2.67 -6.46
N LEU A 126 -4.78 -3.31 -5.31
CA LEU A 126 -5.09 -4.73 -5.17
C LEU A 126 -6.15 -4.86 -4.08
N PHE A 127 -7.30 -5.45 -4.38
CA PHE A 127 -8.34 -5.72 -3.40
C PHE A 127 -8.36 -7.20 -3.00
N VAL A 128 -8.39 -7.48 -1.69
CA VAL A 128 -8.41 -8.86 -1.18
C VAL A 128 -9.46 -9.01 -0.07
N PRO A 129 -10.58 -9.72 -0.31
CA PRO A 129 -11.53 -10.08 0.74
C PRO A 129 -10.96 -11.24 1.58
N MET A 130 -10.58 -10.94 2.83
CA MET A 130 -9.91 -11.91 3.72
C MET A 130 -10.76 -13.16 4.00
N ARG A 131 -12.09 -13.06 3.93
CA ARG A 131 -13.02 -14.18 4.12
C ARG A 131 -12.85 -15.28 3.06
N GLU A 132 -12.57 -14.90 1.81
CA GLU A 132 -12.46 -15.84 0.69
C GLU A 132 -11.11 -16.54 0.66
N VAL A 133 -10.13 -15.95 1.35
CA VAL A 133 -8.74 -16.35 1.32
C VAL A 133 -8.41 -17.43 2.36
N GLY A 134 -9.26 -17.63 3.37
CA GLY A 134 -9.20 -18.73 4.35
C GLY A 134 -7.97 -18.77 5.28
N ARG A 135 -6.82 -18.19 4.87
CA ARG A 135 -5.54 -18.15 5.58
C ARG A 135 -4.72 -16.92 5.19
N LEU A 136 -3.87 -16.44 6.10
CA LEU A 136 -2.92 -15.33 5.89
C LEU A 136 -2.02 -15.52 4.64
N ILE A 137 -1.77 -16.80 4.29
CA ILE A 137 -0.89 -17.20 3.18
C ILE A 137 -1.42 -16.67 1.84
N SER A 138 -2.74 -16.71 1.60
CA SER A 138 -3.27 -16.34 0.30
C SER A 138 -3.33 -14.81 0.10
N VAL A 139 -3.37 -14.00 1.18
CA VAL A 139 -3.18 -12.54 1.08
C VAL A 139 -1.74 -12.22 0.68
N VAL A 140 -0.76 -12.91 1.29
CA VAL A 140 0.65 -12.76 0.93
C VAL A 140 0.91 -13.22 -0.50
N GLN A 141 0.24 -14.28 -0.95
CA GLN A 141 0.35 -14.75 -2.32
C GLN A 141 -0.19 -13.74 -3.33
N ALA A 142 -1.40 -13.21 -3.12
CA ALA A 142 -1.97 -12.16 -3.98
C ALA A 142 -1.05 -10.93 -4.05
N LEU A 143 -0.48 -10.53 -2.90
CA LEU A 143 0.51 -9.45 -2.84
C LEU A 143 1.76 -9.72 -3.69
N LEU A 144 2.28 -10.93 -3.64
CA LEU A 144 3.48 -11.32 -4.37
C LEU A 144 3.23 -11.45 -5.88
N GLU A 145 1.99 -11.68 -6.29
CA GLU A 145 1.61 -11.77 -7.69
C GLU A 145 1.62 -10.38 -8.37
N GLU A 146 1.08 -9.36 -7.71
CA GLU A 146 0.88 -8.05 -8.36
C GLU A 146 1.90 -6.97 -8.03
N LEU A 147 2.35 -6.88 -6.78
CA LEU A 147 3.24 -5.79 -6.37
C LEU A 147 4.52 -5.70 -7.21
N PRO A 148 5.19 -6.83 -7.56
CA PRO A 148 6.34 -6.77 -8.45
C PRO A 148 6.00 -6.18 -9.82
N GLY A 149 4.84 -6.53 -10.38
CA GLY A 149 4.37 -6.00 -11.67
C GLY A 149 4.08 -4.50 -11.61
N GLN A 150 3.39 -4.04 -10.56
CA GLN A 150 3.10 -2.62 -10.34
C GLN A 150 4.39 -1.80 -10.15
N PHE A 151 5.35 -2.32 -9.36
CA PHE A 151 6.66 -1.71 -9.16
C PHE A 151 7.47 -1.58 -10.47
N LEU A 152 7.52 -2.66 -11.25
CA LEU A 152 8.23 -2.67 -12.53
C LEU A 152 7.57 -1.72 -13.54
N THR A 153 6.24 -1.64 -13.55
CA THR A 153 5.50 -0.70 -14.41
C THR A 153 5.88 0.75 -14.06
N TYR A 154 5.91 1.10 -12.77
CA TYR A 154 6.33 2.43 -12.32
C TYR A 154 7.78 2.75 -12.72
N THR A 155 8.73 1.87 -12.38
CA THR A 155 10.16 2.13 -12.59
C THR A 155 10.51 2.26 -14.08
N ARG A 156 9.94 1.40 -14.94
CA ARG A 156 10.09 1.48 -16.40
C ARG A 156 9.51 2.77 -16.97
N SER A 157 8.33 3.19 -16.51
CA SER A 157 7.68 4.43 -16.97
C SER A 157 8.48 5.71 -16.64
N ARG A 158 9.40 5.62 -15.67
CA ARG A 158 10.21 6.73 -15.15
C ARG A 158 11.69 6.62 -15.54
N ASP A 159 12.07 5.63 -16.36
CA ASP A 159 13.46 5.30 -16.71
C ASP A 159 14.38 5.18 -15.47
N ILE A 160 13.84 4.66 -14.36
CA ILE A 160 14.61 4.45 -13.13
C ILE A 160 15.44 3.19 -13.32
N LYS A 161 16.76 3.37 -13.44
CA LYS A 161 17.71 2.26 -13.58
C LYS A 161 18.03 1.67 -12.21
N PRO A 162 18.18 0.34 -12.11
CA PRO A 162 18.72 -0.29 -10.91
C PRO A 162 20.09 0.34 -10.59
N SER A 163 20.26 0.88 -9.38
CA SER A 163 21.58 1.27 -8.93
C SER A 163 22.40 0.00 -8.67
N PRO A 164 23.63 -0.12 -9.20
CA PRO A 164 24.49 -1.24 -8.86
C PRO A 164 24.90 -1.09 -7.39
N LEU A 165 24.25 -1.84 -6.50
CA LEU A 165 24.51 -1.86 -5.05
C LEU A 165 25.87 -2.50 -4.69
N HIS A 166 26.82 -2.63 -5.62
CA HIS A 166 28.03 -3.44 -5.42
C HIS A 166 29.36 -2.81 -5.91
N ALA A 167 29.54 -1.50 -5.75
CA ALA A 167 30.85 -0.84 -5.96
C ALA A 167 31.52 -0.34 -4.66
N SER A 168 30.95 -0.60 -3.47
CA SER A 168 31.49 -0.06 -2.20
C SER A 168 32.00 -1.09 -1.19
N LEU A 169 32.02 -2.38 -1.53
CA LEU A 169 32.83 -3.36 -0.79
C LEU A 169 34.18 -3.49 -1.50
N LYS A 170 35.02 -2.45 -1.41
CA LYS A 170 36.46 -2.65 -1.61
C LYS A 170 36.93 -3.54 -0.45
N PRO A 171 37.53 -4.71 -0.68
CA PRO A 171 38.20 -5.44 0.38
C PRO A 171 39.27 -4.51 0.94
N SER A 172 39.28 -4.31 2.26
CA SER A 172 40.42 -3.71 2.92
C SER A 172 41.61 -4.63 2.71
N THR A 173 42.52 -4.29 1.80
CA THR A 173 43.87 -4.83 1.81
C THR A 173 44.53 -4.35 3.09
N SER A 174 44.51 -5.19 4.12
CA SER A 174 45.48 -5.13 5.20
C SER A 174 46.75 -5.85 4.72
N ALA A 175 47.81 -5.06 4.52
CA ALA A 175 49.18 -5.54 4.47
C ALA A 175 49.64 -5.95 5.88
#